data_AF-A0A497B9A5-F1
#
_entry.id   AF-A0A497B9A5-F1
#
_cell.length_a   1.000
_cell.length_b   1.000
_cell.length_c   1.000
_cell.angle_alpha   90.00
_cell.angle_beta   90.00
_cell.angle_gamma   90.00
#
_symmetry.space_group_name_H-M   'P 1'
#
loop_
_entity.id
_entity.type
_entity.pdbx_description
1 polymer ?
#
loop_
_entity_poly.entity_id
_entity_poly.type
_entity_poly.pdbx_seq_one_letter_code
_entity_poly.pdbx_strand_id
1 'polypeptide(L)'
;MKPSHSNPSFGRVIAKIFAIVSLIFLLYFAHSTFAENELQKRLYELGYPTEGFIVVNNTMKFADGHIVKFEGNYVETYPITAQEALNRLNNYLAEYNLKLKKYDMKIEPEIESMDEKEENGKLYWVFELYIKKGSSKFFAGLAYVERKQGLIKIKGLLD
;
A
#
# COMPACT_ATOMS: atom_id res chain seq x y z
N MET A 1 0.19 -56.78 -15.35
CA MET A 1 -0.95 -56.18 -14.61
C MET A 1 -0.96 -54.68 -14.89
N LYS A 2 -2.02 -54.17 -15.53
CA LYS A 2 -2.19 -52.72 -15.78
C LYS A 2 -2.80 -52.09 -14.51
N PRO A 3 -2.26 -50.99 -13.97
CA PRO A 3 -2.89 -50.33 -12.83
C PRO A 3 -4.24 -49.74 -13.28
N SER A 4 -5.30 -50.15 -12.58
CA SER A 4 -6.62 -49.53 -12.68
C SER A 4 -6.55 -48.14 -12.07
N HIS A 5 -6.47 -47.10 -12.90
CA HIS A 5 -6.74 -45.74 -12.43
C HIS A 5 -8.24 -45.62 -12.15
N SER A 6 -8.62 -45.62 -10.87
CA SER A 6 -9.97 -45.28 -10.48
C SER A 6 -10.18 -43.78 -10.69
N ASN A 7 -11.16 -43.41 -11.51
CA ASN A 7 -11.54 -42.02 -11.68
C ASN A 7 -12.04 -41.48 -10.32
N PRO A 8 -11.53 -40.35 -9.83
CA PRO A 8 -11.98 -39.77 -8.59
C PRO A 8 -13.47 -39.40 -8.70
N SER A 9 -14.26 -39.73 -7.68
CA SER A 9 -15.67 -39.35 -7.66
C SER A 9 -15.83 -37.83 -7.65
N PHE A 10 -16.83 -37.32 -8.38
CA PHE A 10 -17.12 -35.89 -8.49
C PHE A 10 -17.18 -35.18 -7.12
N GLY A 11 -17.82 -35.81 -6.13
CA GLY A 11 -17.87 -35.27 -4.76
C GLY A 11 -16.51 -35.16 -4.07
N ARG A 12 -15.58 -36.09 -4.30
CA ARG A 12 -14.20 -36.00 -3.77
C ARG A 12 -13.41 -34.88 -4.43
N VAL A 13 -13.66 -34.61 -5.71
CA VAL A 13 -13.04 -33.49 -6.43
C VAL A 13 -13.54 -32.15 -5.88
N ILE A 14 -14.86 -31.99 -5.71
CA ILE A 14 -15.45 -30.77 -5.14
C ILE A 14 -14.97 -30.53 -3.71
N ALA A 15 -14.96 -31.55 -2.85
CA ALA A 15 -14.50 -31.41 -1.47
C ALA A 15 -13.03 -30.97 -1.38
N LYS A 16 -12.17 -31.48 -2.27
CA LYS A 16 -10.78 -31.04 -2.37
C LYS A 16 -10.66 -29.58 -2.81
N ILE A 17 -11.41 -29.17 -3.84
CA ILE A 17 -11.42 -27.78 -4.31
C ILE A 17 -11.90 -26.86 -3.19
N PHE A 18 -13.00 -27.20 -2.53
CA PHE A 18 -13.53 -26.43 -1.40
C PHE A 18 -12.49 -26.29 -0.28
N ALA A 19 -11.85 -27.39 0.13
CA ALA A 19 -10.81 -27.35 1.16
C ALA A 19 -9.61 -26.46 0.77
N ILE A 20 -9.17 -26.53 -0.49
CA ILE A 20 -8.07 -25.69 -1.00
C ILE A 20 -8.49 -24.21 -0.99
N VAL A 21 -9.68 -23.88 -1.49
CA VAL A 21 -10.18 -22.50 -1.54
C VAL A 21 -10.38 -21.96 -0.12
N SER A 22 -10.99 -22.72 0.79
CA SER A 22 -11.16 -22.33 2.18
C SER A 22 -9.82 -22.12 2.89
N LEU A 23 -8.82 -22.96 2.62
CA LEU A 23 -7.47 -22.79 3.16
C LEU A 23 -6.82 -21.50 2.65
N ILE A 24 -6.94 -21.20 1.35
CA ILE A 24 -6.44 -19.94 0.76
C ILE A 24 -7.14 -18.74 1.41
N PHE A 25 -8.46 -18.79 1.57
CA PHE A 25 -9.22 -17.74 2.24
C PHE A 25 -8.81 -17.55 3.70
N LEU A 26 -8.60 -18.64 4.46
CA LEU A 26 -8.16 -18.58 5.84
C LEU A 26 -6.75 -18.01 5.96
N LEU A 27 -5.83 -18.41 5.08
CA LEU A 27 -4.47 -17.85 5.04
C LEU A 27 -4.49 -16.36 4.69
N TYR A 28 -5.32 -15.96 3.72
CA TYR A 28 -5.52 -14.55 3.37
C TYR A 28 -6.10 -13.75 4.54
N PHE A 29 -7.14 -14.27 5.19
CA PHE A 29 -7.81 -13.61 6.32
C PHE A 29 -6.90 -13.52 7.55
N ALA A 30 -6.16 -14.58 7.87
CA ALA A 30 -5.19 -14.57 8.96
C ALA A 30 -4.06 -13.56 8.67
N HIS A 31 -3.56 -13.53 7.43
CA HIS A 31 -2.56 -12.53 7.04
C HIS A 31 -3.11 -11.11 7.12
N SER A 32 -4.33 -10.84 6.64
CA SER A 32 -4.92 -9.50 6.71
C SER A 32 -5.24 -9.04 8.13
N THR A 33 -5.53 -9.97 9.04
CA THR A 33 -5.98 -9.66 10.41
C THR A 33 -4.82 -9.54 11.39
N PHE A 34 -3.77 -10.34 11.23
CA PHE A 34 -2.66 -10.43 12.18
C PHE A 34 -1.32 -9.90 11.64
N ALA A 35 -1.20 -9.58 10.36
CA ALA A 35 -0.08 -8.76 9.92
C ALA A 35 -0.28 -7.38 10.54
N GLU A 36 0.53 -7.06 11.55
CA GLU A 36 0.69 -5.70 12.06
C GLU A 36 0.92 -4.81 10.83
N ASN A 37 -0.09 -4.02 10.49
CA ASN A 37 -0.03 -3.25 9.25
C ASN A 37 0.97 -2.13 9.50
N GLU A 38 2.21 -2.30 9.02
CA GLU A 38 3.31 -1.32 9.14
C GLU A 38 2.82 0.08 8.78
N LEU A 39 1.88 0.18 7.82
CA LEU A 39 1.25 1.43 7.43
C LEU A 39 0.32 2.01 8.50
N GLN A 40 -0.48 1.19 9.21
CA GLN A 40 -1.31 1.64 10.33
C GLN A 40 -0.45 2.07 11.52
N LYS A 41 0.61 1.32 11.82
CA LYS A 41 1.58 1.72 12.85
C LYS A 41 2.21 3.06 12.49
N ARG A 42 2.59 3.23 11.21
CA ARG A 42 3.16 4.50 10.73
C ARG A 42 2.15 5.65 10.78
N LEU A 43 0.89 5.41 10.41
CA LEU A 43 -0.19 6.39 10.55
C LEU A 43 -0.36 6.81 12.02
N TYR A 44 -0.36 5.86 12.95
CA TYR A 44 -0.44 6.15 14.37
C TYR A 44 0.73 7.04 14.84
N GLU A 45 1.95 6.75 14.40
CA GLU A 45 3.12 7.60 14.67
C GLU A 45 2.99 9.02 14.11
N LEU A 46 2.30 9.19 12.97
CA LEU A 46 1.97 10.50 12.36
C LEU A 46 0.77 11.20 13.03
N GLY A 47 0.26 10.63 14.12
CA GLY A 47 -0.82 11.19 14.92
C GLY A 47 -2.22 10.94 14.35
N TYR A 48 -2.40 9.89 13.54
CA TYR A 48 -3.73 9.42 13.16
C TYR A 48 -4.31 8.50 14.25
N PRO A 49 -5.64 8.48 14.43
CA PRO A 49 -6.26 7.60 15.39
C PRO A 49 -6.24 6.16 14.88
N THR A 50 -6.30 5.19 15.80
CA THR A 50 -6.42 3.77 15.43
C THR A 50 -7.82 3.45 14.87
N GLU A 51 -8.85 4.18 15.29
CA GLU A 51 -10.24 4.00 14.86
C GLU A 51 -10.96 5.35 14.73
N GLY A 52 -11.95 5.42 13.83
CA GLY A 52 -12.78 6.61 13.66
C GLY A 52 -11.98 7.83 13.16
N PHE A 53 -12.14 8.97 13.84
CA PHE A 53 -11.47 10.21 13.50
C PHE A 53 -11.14 11.04 14.74
N ILE A 54 -10.17 11.95 14.61
CA ILE A 54 -9.88 13.01 15.56
C ILE A 54 -9.90 14.35 14.85
N VAL A 55 -10.14 15.43 15.59
CA VAL A 55 -10.08 16.80 15.06
C VAL A 55 -8.91 17.53 15.73
N VAL A 56 -7.95 17.96 14.92
CA VAL A 56 -6.75 18.67 15.37
C VAL A 56 -6.52 19.85 14.43
N ASN A 57 -6.39 21.08 14.96
CA ASN A 57 -6.09 22.29 14.18
C ASN A 57 -6.95 22.43 12.91
N ASN A 58 -8.27 22.43 13.08
CA ASN A 58 -9.22 22.52 11.97
C ASN A 58 -9.06 21.41 10.91
N THR A 59 -8.43 20.29 11.24
CA THR A 59 -8.27 19.14 10.36
C THR A 59 -8.87 17.91 11.04
N MET A 60 -9.84 17.28 10.39
CA MET A 60 -10.33 15.97 10.76
C MET A 60 -9.41 14.92 10.14
N LYS A 61 -8.75 14.13 10.98
CA LYS A 61 -7.88 13.01 10.59
C LYS A 61 -8.60 11.69 10.85
N PHE A 62 -8.76 10.87 9.81
CA PHE A 62 -9.41 9.56 9.89
C PHE A 62 -8.37 8.44 10.00
N ALA A 63 -8.75 7.32 10.61
CA ALA A 63 -7.81 6.22 10.91
C ALA A 63 -7.11 5.59 9.69
N ASP A 64 -7.70 5.70 8.49
CA ASP A 64 -7.13 5.22 7.23
C ASP A 64 -6.18 6.24 6.54
N GLY A 65 -6.04 7.43 7.12
CA GLY A 65 -5.20 8.50 6.61
C GLY A 65 -5.91 9.52 5.73
N HIS A 66 -7.20 9.40 5.39
CA HIS A 66 -7.85 10.53 4.71
C HIS A 66 -8.07 11.70 5.68
N ILE A 67 -8.12 12.93 5.14
CA ILE A 67 -8.29 14.14 5.96
C ILE A 67 -9.33 15.08 5.37
N VAL A 68 -9.96 15.85 6.26
CA VAL A 68 -10.85 16.95 5.89
C VAL A 68 -10.36 18.22 6.60
N LYS A 69 -10.05 19.27 5.85
CA LYS A 69 -9.64 20.57 6.39
C LYS A 69 -10.82 21.54 6.40
N PHE A 70 -10.99 22.28 7.51
CA PHE A 70 -11.99 23.32 7.68
C PHE A 70 -11.34 24.69 7.58
N GLU A 71 -11.54 25.38 6.46
CA GLU A 71 -10.97 26.71 6.21
C GLU A 71 -12.10 27.74 6.12
N GLY A 72 -12.38 28.41 7.24
CA GLY A 72 -13.46 29.39 7.35
C GLY A 72 -14.82 28.78 7.03
N ASN A 73 -15.42 29.20 5.91
CA ASN A 73 -16.73 28.74 5.44
C ASN A 73 -16.65 27.56 4.46
N TYR A 74 -15.46 27.03 4.21
CA TYR A 74 -15.21 26.00 3.22
C TYR A 74 -14.61 24.74 3.85
N VAL A 75 -14.98 23.60 3.28
CA VAL A 75 -14.51 22.28 3.67
C VAL A 75 -13.75 21.67 2.51
N GLU A 76 -12.48 21.32 2.73
CA GLU A 76 -11.68 20.58 1.76
C GLU A 76 -11.52 19.13 2.16
N THR A 77 -11.83 18.22 1.24
CA THR A 77 -11.62 16.79 1.44
C THR A 77 -10.40 16.33 0.65
N TYR A 78 -9.53 15.57 1.32
CA TYR A 78 -8.38 14.89 0.76
C TYR A 78 -8.59 13.38 0.91
N PRO A 79 -9.25 12.74 -0.06
CA PRO A 79 -9.78 11.38 0.09
C PRO A 79 -8.71 10.29 -0.02
N ILE A 80 -7.53 10.59 -0.55
CA ILE A 80 -6.50 9.57 -0.80
C ILE A 80 -5.89 9.12 0.53
N THR A 81 -6.29 7.93 0.96
CA THR A 81 -5.77 7.21 2.13
C THR A 81 -4.29 6.86 1.94
N ALA A 82 -3.58 6.56 3.03
CA ALA A 82 -2.20 6.11 2.93
C ALA A 82 -2.10 4.78 2.16
N GLN A 83 -3.06 3.87 2.36
CA GLN A 83 -3.10 2.59 1.66
C GLN A 83 -3.33 2.78 0.16
N GLU A 84 -4.25 3.67 -0.21
CA GLU A 84 -4.50 3.99 -1.61
C GLU A 84 -3.28 4.65 -2.26
N ALA A 85 -2.61 5.56 -1.55
CA ALA A 85 -1.37 6.18 -2.03
C ALA A 85 -0.28 5.15 -2.30
N LEU A 86 -0.06 4.21 -1.37
CA LEU A 86 0.89 3.12 -1.52
C LEU A 86 0.53 2.20 -2.70
N ASN A 87 -0.75 1.84 -2.85
CA ASN A 87 -1.22 1.01 -3.97
C ASN A 87 -0.99 1.70 -5.32
N ARG A 88 -1.32 2.99 -5.41
CA ARG A 88 -1.09 3.80 -6.62
C ARG A 88 0.41 3.89 -6.93
N LEU A 89 1.25 4.10 -5.92
CA LEU A 89 2.70 4.14 -6.08
C LEU A 89 3.27 2.81 -6.56
N ASN A 90 2.85 1.69 -5.97
CA ASN A 90 3.26 0.36 -6.40
C ASN A 90 2.85 0.07 -7.85
N ASN A 91 1.64 0.47 -8.25
CA ASN A 91 1.18 0.35 -9.62
C ASN A 91 2.01 1.22 -10.58
N TYR A 92 2.33 2.46 -10.19
CA TYR A 92 3.21 3.33 -10.97
C TYR A 92 4.61 2.73 -11.15
N LEU A 93 5.18 2.15 -10.08
CA LEU A 93 6.50 1.53 -10.11
C LEU A 93 6.53 0.18 -10.85
N ALA A 94 5.38 -0.45 -11.10
CA ALA A 94 5.30 -1.77 -11.73
C ALA A 94 5.96 -1.78 -13.12
N GLU A 95 5.73 -0.76 -13.94
CA GLU A 95 6.34 -0.66 -15.27
C GLU A 95 7.86 -0.51 -15.22
N TYR A 96 8.37 0.28 -14.26
CA TYR A 96 9.81 0.43 -14.04
C TYR A 96 10.43 -0.87 -13.55
N ASN A 97 9.75 -1.57 -12.63
CA ASN A 97 10.19 -2.86 -12.11
C ASN A 97 10.23 -3.95 -13.18
N LEU A 98 9.32 -3.93 -14.15
CA LEU A 98 9.40 -4.83 -15.31
C LEU A 98 10.69 -4.60 -16.11
N LYS A 99 11.10 -3.35 -16.31
CA LYS A 99 12.35 -3.00 -17.02
C LYS A 99 13.59 -3.36 -16.20
N LEU A 100 13.54 -3.21 -14.88
CA LEU A 100 14.65 -3.48 -13.96
C LEU A 100 14.85 -4.97 -13.67
N LYS A 101 13.81 -5.79 -13.86
CA LYS A 101 13.87 -7.25 -13.67
C LYS A 101 15.02 -7.91 -14.46
N LYS A 102 15.35 -7.41 -15.65
CA LYS A 102 16.47 -7.92 -16.46
C LYS A 102 17.85 -7.73 -15.82
N TYR A 103 17.95 -6.84 -14.82
CA TYR A 103 19.16 -6.55 -14.07
C TYR A 103 19.13 -7.12 -12.64
N ASP A 104 18.12 -7.94 -12.32
CA ASP A 104 17.85 -8.42 -10.96
C ASP A 104 17.71 -7.27 -9.95
N MET A 105 17.01 -6.20 -10.39
CA MET A 105 16.74 -5.01 -9.58
C MET A 105 15.24 -4.74 -9.45
N LYS A 106 14.85 -4.09 -8.36
CA LYS A 106 13.48 -3.64 -8.10
C LYS A 106 13.50 -2.32 -7.32
N ILE A 107 12.70 -1.35 -7.73
CA ILE A 107 12.37 -0.15 -6.97
C ILE A 107 11.16 -0.45 -6.09
N GLU A 108 11.22 -0.08 -4.82
CA GLU A 108 10.09 -0.15 -3.91
C GLU A 108 10.07 1.00 -2.91
N PRO A 109 8.87 1.42 -2.47
CA PRO A 109 8.72 2.41 -1.42
C PRO A 109 9.01 1.81 -0.04
N GLU A 110 9.60 2.62 0.85
CA GLU A 110 9.79 2.28 2.25
C GLU A 110 8.62 2.79 3.09
N ILE A 111 7.81 1.89 3.66
CA ILE A 111 6.61 2.26 4.42
C ILE A 111 6.97 3.07 5.67
N GLU A 112 8.02 2.67 6.39
CA GLU A 112 8.47 3.35 7.61
C GLU A 112 8.90 4.81 7.36
N SER A 113 9.31 5.13 6.13
CA SER A 113 9.69 6.49 5.74
C SER A 113 8.50 7.39 5.40
N MET A 114 7.26 6.86 5.41
CA MET A 114 6.09 7.61 4.99
C MET A 114 5.92 8.88 5.83
N ASP A 115 5.68 10.00 5.19
CA ASP A 115 5.47 11.29 5.86
C ASP A 115 4.42 12.15 5.15
N GLU A 116 3.95 13.20 5.85
CA GLU A 116 3.03 14.21 5.34
C GLU A 116 3.82 15.45 4.90
N LYS A 117 3.56 15.96 3.69
CA LYS A 117 4.20 17.20 3.22
C LYS A 117 3.23 18.13 2.52
N GLU A 118 3.38 19.42 2.78
CA GLU A 118 2.69 20.49 2.05
C GLU A 118 3.67 21.17 1.10
N GLU A 119 3.34 21.24 -0.19
CA GLU A 119 4.15 21.93 -1.21
C GLU A 119 3.22 22.63 -2.20
N ASN A 120 3.42 23.94 -2.40
CA ASN A 120 2.62 24.78 -3.32
C ASN A 120 1.10 24.68 -3.05
N GLY A 121 0.68 24.66 -1.79
CA GLY A 121 -0.73 24.57 -1.39
C GLY A 121 -1.38 23.20 -1.64
N LYS A 122 -0.58 22.16 -1.94
CA LYS A 122 -1.04 20.79 -2.08
C LYS A 122 -0.45 19.91 -0.98
N LEU A 123 -1.24 18.94 -0.54
CA LEU A 123 -0.83 17.96 0.47
C LEU A 123 -0.43 16.66 -0.20
N TYR A 124 0.62 16.03 0.33
CA TYR A 124 1.23 14.84 -0.21
C TYR A 124 1.46 13.80 0.89
N TRP A 125 1.29 12.54 0.51
CA TRP A 125 2.02 11.44 1.13
C TRP A 125 3.39 11.34 0.48
N VAL A 126 4.45 11.27 1.28
CA VAL A 126 5.82 11.16 0.78
C VAL A 126 6.40 9.82 1.20
N PHE A 127 7.01 9.10 0.28
CA PHE A 127 7.70 7.83 0.54
C PHE A 127 9.13 7.92 0.00
N GLU A 128 10.10 7.44 0.77
CA GLU A 128 11.43 7.14 0.22
C GLU A 128 11.33 5.93 -0.72
N LEU A 129 12.01 6.02 -1.86
CA LEU A 129 12.15 4.95 -2.82
C LEU A 129 13.56 4.38 -2.74
N TYR A 130 13.64 3.05 -2.76
CA TYR A 130 14.90 2.34 -2.78
C TYR A 130 14.97 1.33 -3.93
N ILE A 131 16.14 1.23 -4.56
CA ILE A 131 16.48 0.16 -5.50
C ILE A 131 17.12 -0.97 -4.70
N LYS A 132 16.51 -2.16 -4.76
CA LYS A 132 17.08 -3.40 -4.23
C LYS A 132 17.76 -4.19 -5.34
N LYS A 133 18.94 -4.73 -5.04
CA LYS A 133 19.69 -5.67 -5.88
C LYS A 133 20.37 -6.71 -4.98
N GLY A 134 19.85 -7.94 -4.96
CA GLY A 134 20.27 -8.95 -4.00
C GLY A 134 20.11 -8.45 -2.55
N SER A 135 21.20 -8.45 -1.78
CA SER A 135 21.23 -7.93 -0.40
C SER A 135 21.46 -6.42 -0.30
N SER A 136 21.76 -5.74 -1.42
CA SER A 136 22.06 -4.31 -1.43
C SER A 136 20.79 -3.48 -1.63
N LYS A 137 20.72 -2.33 -0.94
CA LYS A 137 19.61 -1.37 -1.00
C LYS A 137 20.20 0.04 -1.18
N PHE A 138 19.75 0.76 -2.21
CA PHE A 138 20.24 2.09 -2.56
C PHE A 138 19.09 3.09 -2.62
N PHE A 139 19.25 4.26 -2.02
CA PHE A 139 18.26 5.32 -2.11
C PHE A 139 18.13 5.82 -3.55
N ALA A 140 16.90 5.88 -4.06
CA ALA A 140 16.60 6.24 -5.44
C ALA A 140 15.88 7.60 -5.55
N GLY A 141 15.20 8.04 -4.49
CA GLY A 141 14.50 9.32 -4.47
C GLY A 141 13.31 9.32 -3.52
N LEU A 142 12.47 10.34 -3.67
CA LEU A 142 11.24 10.52 -2.92
C LEU A 142 10.05 10.47 -3.88
N ALA A 143 9.05 9.67 -3.56
CA ALA A 143 7.76 9.67 -4.23
C ALA A 143 6.78 10.53 -3.45
N TYR A 144 6.14 11.48 -4.13
CA TYR A 144 5.11 12.36 -3.63
C TYR A 144 3.79 11.91 -4.26
N VAL A 145 2.82 11.51 -3.44
CA VAL A 145 1.47 11.14 -3.87
C VAL A 145 0.50 12.19 -3.36
N GLU A 146 -0.06 12.95 -4.29
CA GLU A 146 -0.94 14.07 -3.99
C GLU A 146 -2.27 13.59 -3.38
N ARG A 147 -2.70 14.20 -2.27
CA ARG A 147 -3.75 13.62 -1.42
C ARG A 147 -5.18 13.88 -1.91
N LYS A 148 -5.35 14.70 -2.94
CA LYS A 148 -6.66 15.05 -3.49
C LYS A 148 -7.06 14.15 -4.66
N GLN A 149 -6.14 13.95 -5.61
CA GLN A 149 -6.33 13.23 -6.86
C GLN A 149 -5.47 11.97 -6.96
N GLY A 150 -4.44 11.83 -6.11
CA GLY A 150 -3.52 10.70 -6.10
C GLY A 150 -2.51 10.75 -7.25
N LEU A 151 -2.16 11.95 -7.71
CA LEU A 151 -1.12 12.17 -8.71
C LEU A 151 0.26 11.89 -8.10
N ILE A 152 1.11 11.19 -8.85
CA ILE A 152 2.43 10.78 -8.39
C ILE A 152 3.49 11.67 -9.03
N LYS A 153 4.40 12.18 -8.21
CA LYS A 153 5.61 12.90 -8.62
C LYS A 153 6.81 12.25 -7.94
N ILE A 154 7.84 11.89 -8.70
CA ILE A 154 9.11 11.42 -8.13
C ILE A 154 10.11 12.57 -8.17
N LYS A 155 10.89 12.72 -7.11
CA LYS A 155 12.05 13.62 -7.04
C LYS A 155 13.28 12.81 -6.64
N GLY A 156 14.33 12.78 -7.44
CA GLY A 156 15.55 12.03 -7.12
C GLY A 156 16.32 11.58 -8.35
N LEU A 157 17.02 10.44 -8.26
CA LEU A 157 17.84 9.89 -9.35
C LEU A 157 17.03 9.40 -10.56
N LEU A 158 15.70 9.45 -10.47
CA LEU A 158 14.75 9.03 -11.50
C LEU A 158 14.07 10.22 -12.21
N ASP A 159 14.45 11.46 -11.86
CA ASP A 159 13.95 12.72 -12.46
C ASP A 159 14.91 13.23 -13.55
#